data_AF-A0A7X8KB08-F1
#
_entry.id   AF-A0A7X8KB08-F1
#
_cell.length_a   1.000
_cell.length_b   1.000
_cell.length_c   1.000
_cell.angle_alpha   90.00
_cell.angle_beta   90.00
_cell.angle_gamma   90.00
#
_symmetry.space_group_name_H-M   'P 1'
#
loop_
_entity.id
_entity.type
_entity.pdbx_description
1 polymer ?
#
loop_
_entity_poly.entity_id
_entity_poly.type
_entity_poly.pdbx_seq_one_letter_code
_entity_poly.pdbx_strand_id
1 'polypeptide(L)' 'MASWILGAQWLAKTIHPELFSDLDMEKEIRSFYTDFYGITDTTLLDEFVSRFEKSVANNR' A
#
# COMPACT_ATOMS: atom_id res chain seq x y z
N MET A 1 -12.58 -4.25 -1.83
CA MET A 1 -12.30 -5.53 -2.53
C MET A 1 -11.05 -5.49 -3.42
N ALA A 2 -10.22 -4.43 -3.43
CA ALA A 2 -9.01 -4.38 -4.28
C ALA A 2 -7.68 -4.18 -3.52
N SER A 3 -7.68 -4.35 -2.18
CA SER A 3 -6.47 -4.26 -1.33
C SER A 3 -5.43 -5.37 -1.61
N TRP A 4 -5.80 -6.40 -2.37
CA TRP A 4 -4.89 -7.49 -2.76
C TRP A 4 -3.77 -7.01 -3.71
N ILE A 5 -4.02 -5.95 -4.50
CA ILE A 5 -3.02 -5.36 -5.40
C ILE A 5 -1.86 -4.78 -4.59
N LEU A 6 -2.18 -3.99 -3.56
CA LEU A 6 -1.21 -3.43 -2.62
C LEU A 6 -0.44 -4.55 -1.88
N GLY A 7 -1.15 -5.63 -1.52
CA GLY A 7 -0.52 -6.81 -0.92
C GLY A 7 0.47 -7.52 -1.86
N ALA A 8 0.15 -7.62 -3.15
CA ALA A 8 1.04 -8.19 -4.16
C ALA A 8 2.27 -7.31 -4.41
N GLN A 9 2.10 -5.99 -4.46
CA GLN A 9 3.20 -5.01 -4.55
C GLN A 9 4.14 -5.11 -3.34
N TRP A 10 3.59 -5.18 -2.12
CA TRP A 10 4.37 -5.40 -0.91
C TRP A 10 5.11 -6.74 -0.93
N LEU A 11 4.45 -7.82 -1.36
CA LEU A 11 5.08 -9.13 -1.45
C LEU A 11 6.24 -9.11 -2.45
N ALA A 12 6.04 -8.53 -3.63
CA ALA A 12 7.07 -8.37 -4.65
C ALA A 12 8.30 -7.62 -4.12
N LYS A 13 8.09 -6.51 -3.40
CA LYS A 13 9.16 -5.78 -2.71
C LYS A 13 9.87 -6.59 -1.64
N THR A 14 9.13 -7.44 -0.94
CA THR A 14 9.66 -8.28 0.13
C THR A 14 10.53 -9.42 -0.40
N ILE A 15 10.14 -10.04 -1.52
CA ILE A 15 10.87 -11.17 -2.12
C ILE A 15 12.02 -10.74 -3.05
N HIS A 16 11.91 -9.57 -3.68
CA HIS A 16 12.89 -9.03 -4.63
C HIS A 16 13.19 -7.54 -4.32
N PRO A 17 13.74 -7.21 -3.14
CA PRO A 17 14.00 -5.83 -2.75
C PRO A 17 14.95 -5.11 -3.72
N GLU A 18 15.83 -5.83 -4.43
CA GLU A 18 16.74 -5.30 -5.44
C GLU A 18 16.04 -4.79 -6.71
N LEU A 19 14.87 -5.35 -7.05
CA LEU A 19 14.08 -4.95 -8.22
C LEU A 19 13.03 -3.87 -7.88
N PHE A 20 12.65 -3.79 -6.61
CA PHE A 20 11.58 -2.92 -6.12
C PHE A 20 12.07 -1.95 -5.04
N SER A 21 13.36 -1.57 -5.07
CA SER A 21 13.96 -0.63 -4.12
C SER A 21 13.26 0.73 -4.14
N ASP A 22 12.81 1.14 -5.32
CA ASP A 22 12.21 2.45 -5.57
C ASP A 22 10.70 2.47 -5.32
N LEU A 23 10.11 1.31 -5.00
CA LEU A 23 8.68 1.19 -4.74
C LEU A 23 8.34 1.76 -3.36
N ASP A 24 7.67 2.91 -3.34
CA ASP A 24 7.14 3.53 -2.12
C ASP A 24 5.71 3.04 -1.87
N MET A 25 5.56 2.13 -0.89
CA MET A 25 4.26 1.57 -0.56
C MET A 25 3.28 2.61 -0.05
N GLU A 26 3.72 3.64 0.68
CA GLU A 26 2.83 4.69 1.17
C GLU A 26 2.22 5.45 -0.01
N LYS A 27 3.09 5.84 -0.95
CA LYS A 27 2.66 6.52 -2.17
C LYS A 27 1.68 5.67 -2.98
N GLU A 28 1.97 4.38 -3.16
CA GLU A 28 1.09 3.46 -3.89
C GLU A 28 -0.28 3.32 -3.22
N ILE A 29 -0.34 3.21 -1.89
CA ILE A 29 -1.61 3.14 -1.15
C ILE A 29 -2.42 4.43 -1.39
N ARG A 30 -1.77 5.60 -1.26
CA ARG A 30 -2.42 6.89 -1.46
C ARG A 30 -2.95 7.02 -2.89
N SER A 31 -2.11 6.79 -3.89
CA SER A 31 -2.49 6.80 -5.31
C SER A 31 -3.62 5.80 -5.59
N PHE A 32 -3.56 4.60 -5.05
CA PHE A 32 -4.59 3.60 -5.25
C PHE A 32 -5.97 4.06 -4.76
N TYR A 33 -6.06 4.61 -3.55
CA TYR A 33 -7.34 5.09 -3.01
C TYR A 33 -7.80 6.41 -3.65
N THR A 34 -6.88 7.26 -4.09
CA THR A 34 -7.22 8.47 -4.84
C THR A 34 -7.70 8.15 -6.25
N ASP A 35 -6.98 7.33 -7.00
CA ASP A 35 -7.23 7.12 -8.44
C ASP A 35 -8.40 6.17 -8.68
N PHE A 36 -8.51 5.08 -7.90
CA PHE A 36 -9.59 4.09 -8.10
C PHE A 36 -10.88 4.47 -7.36
N TYR A 37 -10.78 5.15 -6.22
CA TYR A 37 -11.92 5.40 -5.35
C TYR A 37 -12.23 6.90 -5.17
N GLY A 38 -11.45 7.80 -5.77
CA GLY A 38 -11.68 9.24 -5.69
C GLY A 38 -11.44 9.83 -4.29
N ILE A 39 -10.71 9.13 -3.42
CA ILE A 39 -10.51 9.55 -2.03
C ILE A 39 -9.36 10.56 -1.97
N THR A 40 -9.69 11.80 -1.62
CA THR A 40 -8.74 12.92 -1.50
C THR A 40 -8.59 13.41 -0.05
N ASP A 41 -9.38 12.87 0.87
CA ASP A 41 -9.29 13.20 2.30
C ASP A 41 -7.99 12.63 2.87
N THR A 42 -7.08 13.51 3.28
CA THR A 42 -5.75 13.13 3.76
C THR A 42 -5.82 12.31 5.05
N THR A 43 -6.78 12.58 5.94
CA THR A 43 -6.94 11.83 7.19
C THR A 43 -7.40 10.40 6.92
N LEU A 44 -8.32 10.20 5.97
CA LEU A 44 -8.71 8.86 5.54
C LEU A 44 -7.57 8.12 4.84
N LEU A 45 -6.78 8.82 4.00
CA LEU A 45 -5.61 8.23 3.35
C LEU A 45 -4.56 7.79 4.39
N ASP A 46 -4.31 8.60 5.42
CA ASP A 46 -3.40 8.23 6.52
C ASP A 46 -3.92 6.99 7.28
N GLU A 47 -5.24 6.89 7.48
CA GLU A 47 -5.85 5.71 8.09
C GLU A 47 -5.62 4.45 7.23
N PHE A 48 -5.76 4.56 5.91
CA PHE A 48 -5.53 3.42 5.01
C PHE A 48 -4.07 2.97 5.00
N VAL A 49 -3.13 3.91 5.01
CA VAL A 49 -1.70 3.60 5.16
C VAL A 49 -1.48 2.85 6.48
N SER A 50 -1.95 3.40 7.61
CA SER A 50 -1.78 2.76 8.92
C SER A 50 -2.38 1.36 8.98
N ARG A 51 -3.57 1.17 8.39
CA ARG A 51 -4.25 -0.13 8.35
C ARG A 51 -3.50 -1.13 7.49
N PHE A 52 -2.95 -0.69 6.36
CA PHE A 52 -2.14 -1.54 5.51
C PHE A 52 -0.86 -1.99 6.23
N GLU A 53 -0.14 -1.08 6.86
CA GLU A 53 1.07 -1.38 7.64
C GLU A 53 0.81 -2.43 8.73
N LYS A 54 -0.29 -2.25 9.49
CA LYS A 54 -0.71 -3.24 10.50
C LYS A 54 -1.05 -4.60 9.88
N SER A 55 -1.67 -4.61 8.70
CA SER A 55 -2.01 -5.85 7.99
C SER A 55 -0.78 -6.62 7.56
N VAL A 56 0.26 -5.96 7.06
CA VAL A 56 1.48 -6.64 6.60
C VAL A 56 2.42 -6.99 7.76
N ALA A 57 2.41 -6.21 8.84
CA ALA A 57 3.16 -6.52 10.05
C ALA A 57 2.64 -7.79 10.75
N ASN A 58 1.33 -8.02 10.74
CA ASN A 58 0.73 -9.25 11.29
C ASN A 58 1.01 -10.50 10.44
N ASN A 59 1.50 -10.34 9.21
CA ASN A 59 1.86 -11.44 8.30
C ASN A 59 3.34 -11.84 8.37
N ARG A 60 4.10 -11.26 9.30
CA ARG A 60 5.55 -11.48 9.46
C ARG A 60 5.83 -12.29 10.71
#